data_AF-A0A6V7I4N0-F1
#
_entry.id   AF-A0A6V7I4N0-F1
#
_cell.length_a   1.000
_cell.length_b   1.000
_cell.length_c   1.000
_cell.angle_alpha   90.00
_cell.angle_beta   90.00
_cell.angle_gamma   90.00
#
_symmetry.space_group_name_H-M   'P 1'
#
loop_
_entity.id
_entity.type
_entity.pdbx_description
1 polymer ?
#
loop_
_entity_poly.entity_id
_entity_poly.type
_entity_poly.pdbx_seq_one_letter_code
_entity_poly.pdbx_strand_id
1 'polypeptide(L)'
;LPGDRMSAENATILTNSSRWPLMIDPQLQGLKWIKTSYGNGLTILRLSQRNYLDRIELAISNGDVVLLENIMESVDAVLDPILGRVLIKKGR
;
A
#
# COMPACT_ATOMS: atom_id res chain seq x y z
N LEU A 1 7.25 -15.66 -4.84
CA LEU A 1 6.08 -16.34 -4.24
C LEU A 1 6.29 -17.83 -4.38
N PRO A 2 5.74 -18.66 -3.49
CA PRO A 2 5.55 -20.06 -3.81
C PRO A 2 4.62 -20.10 -5.04
N GLY A 3 4.85 -21.02 -5.97
CA GLY A 3 4.08 -21.13 -7.22
C GLY A 3 2.64 -21.60 -7.03
N ASP A 4 2.03 -21.33 -5.88
CA ASP A 4 0.68 -21.76 -5.54
C ASP A 4 -0.37 -20.89 -6.21
N ARG A 5 -1.39 -21.54 -6.74
CA ARG A 5 -2.53 -20.91 -7.44
C ARG A 5 -3.22 -19.83 -6.59
N MET A 6 -3.33 -20.04 -5.27
CA MET A 6 -3.84 -19.02 -4.33
C MET A 6 -2.98 -17.75 -4.29
N SER A 7 -1.66 -17.87 -4.43
CA SER A 7 -0.78 -16.69 -4.47
C SER A 7 -0.99 -15.86 -5.74
N ALA A 8 -1.31 -16.51 -6.87
CA ALA A 8 -1.62 -15.84 -8.12
C ALA A 8 -2.99 -15.12 -8.07
N GLU A 9 -3.99 -15.75 -7.46
CA GLU A 9 -5.31 -15.14 -7.22
C GLU A 9 -5.18 -13.91 -6.30
N ASN A 10 -4.42 -14.02 -5.20
CA ASN A 10 -4.14 -12.91 -4.30
C ASN A 10 -3.39 -11.76 -4.99
N ALA A 11 -2.40 -12.07 -5.85
CA ALA A 11 -1.71 -11.04 -6.62
C ALA A 11 -2.65 -10.32 -7.60
N THR A 12 -3.60 -11.04 -8.21
CA THR A 12 -4.60 -10.46 -9.12
C THR A 12 -5.57 -9.54 -8.37
N ILE A 13 -5.99 -9.92 -7.16
CA ILE A 13 -6.82 -9.06 -6.30
C ILE A 13 -6.03 -7.80 -5.92
N LEU A 14 -4.75 -7.94 -5.57
CA LEU A 14 -3.91 -6.81 -5.20
C LEU A 14 -3.78 -5.78 -6.34
N THR A 15 -3.63 -6.25 -7.58
CA THR A 15 -3.43 -5.39 -8.75
C THR A 15 -4.74 -4.84 -9.31
N ASN A 16 -5.85 -5.58 -9.22
CA ASN A 16 -7.11 -5.21 -9.87
C ASN A 16 -8.18 -4.67 -8.91
N SER A 17 -7.86 -4.50 -7.63
CA SER A 17 -8.83 -3.99 -6.65
C SER A 17 -9.10 -2.48 -6.82
N SER A 18 -10.39 -2.13 -6.80
CA SER A 18 -10.89 -0.76 -6.80
C SER A 18 -10.63 -0.02 -5.48
N ARG A 19 -10.40 -0.76 -4.39
CA ARG A 19 -9.98 -0.23 -3.08
C ARG A 19 -8.54 -0.65 -2.78
N TRP A 20 -7.87 0.05 -1.87
CA TRP A 20 -6.55 -0.38 -1.41
C TRP A 20 -6.66 -1.72 -0.66
N PRO A 21 -5.97 -2.78 -1.09
CA PRO A 21 -6.07 -4.09 -0.47
C PRO A 21 -5.35 -4.09 0.88
N LEU A 22 -6.03 -4.58 1.93
CA LEU A 22 -5.41 -4.86 3.22
C LEU A 22 -4.88 -6.30 3.20
N MET A 23 -3.56 -6.45 3.30
CA MET A 23 -2.91 -7.76 3.35
C MET A 23 -2.69 -8.20 4.80
N ILE A 24 -3.26 -9.34 5.17
CA ILE A 24 -3.02 -10.00 6.45
C ILE A 24 -2.04 -11.14 6.18
N ASP A 25 -0.79 -10.98 6.60
CA ASP A 25 0.29 -11.91 6.30
C ASP A 25 1.06 -12.32 7.56
N PRO A 26 0.60 -13.38 8.28
CA PRO A 26 1.28 -13.86 9.49
C PRO A 26 2.66 -14.48 9.20
N GLN A 27 2.95 -14.83 7.94
CA GLN A 27 4.20 -15.47 7.54
C GLN A 27 5.20 -14.50 6.87
N LEU A 28 4.84 -13.22 6.72
CA LEU A 28 5.62 -12.17 6.04
C LEU A 28 6.04 -12.52 4.59
N GLN A 29 5.38 -13.49 3.97
CA GLN A 29 5.70 -13.97 2.63
C GLN A 29 5.21 -13.02 1.53
N GLY A 30 4.02 -12.45 1.70
CA GLY A 30 3.45 -11.43 0.84
C GLY A 30 4.24 -10.12 0.93
N LEU A 31 4.67 -9.73 2.14
CA LEU A 31 5.53 -8.57 2.33
C LEU A 31 6.85 -8.70 1.55
N LYS A 32 7.52 -9.85 1.70
CA LYS A 32 8.76 -10.13 0.97
C LYS A 32 8.54 -10.09 -0.55
N TRP A 33 7.41 -10.62 -1.03
CA TRP A 33 7.10 -10.60 -2.44
C TRP A 33 6.84 -9.20 -2.99
N ILE A 34 6.10 -8.34 -2.29
CA ILE A 34 5.86 -6.95 -2.70
C ILE A 34 7.21 -6.21 -2.80
N LYS A 35 8.09 -6.37 -1.80
CA LYS A 35 9.44 -5.79 -1.81
C LYS A 35 10.27 -6.27 -3.00
N THR A 36 10.21 -7.55 -3.33
CA THR A 36 10.92 -8.10 -4.51
C THR A 36 10.29 -7.68 -5.83
N SER A 37 8.96 -7.52 -5.90
CA SER A 37 8.25 -7.25 -7.16
C SER A 37 8.30 -5.78 -7.57
N TYR A 38 8.14 -4.88 -6.61
CA TYR A 38 8.17 -3.43 -6.86
C TYR A 38 9.57 -2.83 -6.68
N GLY A 39 10.48 -3.52 -5.99
CA GLY A 39 11.89 -3.14 -5.88
C GLY A 39 12.08 -1.69 -5.43
N ASN A 40 12.81 -0.91 -6.24
CA ASN A 40 13.15 0.48 -5.94
C ASN A 40 11.96 1.47 -6.07
N GLY A 41 10.85 1.06 -6.68
CA GLY A 41 9.63 1.89 -6.79
C GLY A 41 8.70 1.76 -5.59
N LEU A 42 9.12 1.04 -4.54
CA LEU A 42 8.34 0.79 -3.34
C LEU A 42 8.79 1.69 -2.19
N THR A 43 7.89 2.56 -1.74
CA THR A 43 8.07 3.37 -0.54
C THR A 43 7.39 2.69 0.65
N ILE A 44 8.19 2.20 1.59
CA ILE A 44 7.69 1.55 2.82
C ILE A 44 7.56 2.61 3.91
N LEU A 45 6.35 2.74 4.48
CA LEU A 45 6.01 3.70 5.52
C LEU A 45 5.35 3.01 6.72
N ARG A 46 5.41 3.66 7.87
CA ARG A 46 4.70 3.22 9.09
C ARG A 46 3.92 4.39 9.67
N LEU A 47 2.71 4.13 10.16
CA LEU A 47 1.87 5.15 10.79
C LEU A 47 2.51 5.79 12.03
N SER A 48 3.46 5.09 12.67
CA SER A 48 4.21 5.62 13.81
C SER A 48 5.32 6.61 13.44
N GLN A 49 5.68 6.73 12.16
CA GLN A 49 6.74 7.66 11.73
C GLN A 49 6.21 9.09 11.69
N ARG A 50 6.96 10.03 12.29
CA ARG A 50 6.74 11.45 12.06
C ARG A 50 6.94 11.74 10.57
N ASN A 51 5.99 12.46 9.95
CA ASN A 51 5.97 12.82 8.53
C ASN A 51 5.60 11.68 7.56
N TYR A 52 4.86 10.67 8.02
CA TYR A 52 4.35 9.64 7.10
C TYR A 52 3.41 10.24 6.04
N LEU A 53 2.60 11.24 6.40
CA LEU A 53 1.67 11.92 5.48
C LEU A 53 2.40 12.63 4.33
N ASP A 54 3.43 13.41 4.64
CA ASP A 54 4.23 14.11 3.62
C ASP A 54 4.87 13.11 2.64
N ARG A 55 5.30 11.95 3.14
CA ARG A 55 5.87 10.89 2.30
C ARG A 55 4.83 10.20 1.44
N ILE A 56 3.62 10.00 1.96
CA ILE A 56 2.48 9.49 1.17
C ILE A 56 2.15 10.49 0.05
N GLU A 57 2.07 11.78 0.36
CA GLU A 57 1.77 12.82 -0.63
C GLU A 57 2.82 12.90 -1.73
N LEU A 58 4.10 12.84 -1.35
CA LEU A 58 5.22 12.81 -2.30
C LEU A 58 5.16 11.56 -3.19
N ALA A 59 4.93 10.39 -2.61
CA ALA A 59 4.83 9.15 -3.36
C ALA A 59 3.64 9.15 -4.32
N ILE A 60 2.47 9.65 -3.89
CA ILE A 60 1.29 9.83 -4.76
C ILE A 60 1.62 10.78 -5.91
N SER A 61 2.32 11.89 -5.64
CA SER A 61 2.70 12.88 -6.65
C SER A 61 3.70 12.33 -7.68
N ASN A 62 4.64 11.49 -7.23
CA ASN A 62 5.61 10.83 -8.07
C ASN A 62 5.04 9.61 -8.83
N GLY A 63 3.91 9.07 -8.37
CA GLY A 63 3.37 7.80 -8.87
C GLY A 63 4.09 6.57 -8.32
N ASP A 64 4.78 6.71 -7.18
CA ASP A 64 5.47 5.63 -6.49
C ASP A 64 4.47 4.72 -5.75
N VAL A 65 4.83 3.44 -5.58
CA VAL A 65 3.99 2.48 -4.86
C VAL A 65 4.26 2.61 -3.37
N VAL A 66 3.23 2.88 -2.57
CA VAL A 66 3.34 3.00 -1.11
C VAL A 66 2.87 1.72 -0.43
N LEU A 67 3.65 1.27 0.54
CA LEU A 67 3.30 0.16 1.42
C LEU A 67 3.32 0.63 2.88
N LEU A 68 2.15 0.60 3.52
CA LEU A 68 2.01 0.86 4.94
C LEU A 68 2.20 -0.44 5.72
N GLU A 69 3.29 -0.53 6.47
CA GLU A 69 3.57 -1.64 7.37
C GLU A 69 3.01 -1.36 8.77
N ASN A 70 2.67 -2.45 9.49
CA ASN A 70 2.26 -2.40 10.88
C ASN A 70 1.09 -1.44 11.12
N ILE A 71 0.07 -1.52 10.26
CA ILE A 71 -1.19 -0.83 10.46
C ILE A 71 -1.80 -1.41 11.75
N MET A 72 -1.97 -0.57 12.77
CA MET A 72 -2.64 -0.95 14.02
C MET A 72 -4.15 -1.10 13.77
N GLU A 73 -4.89 -1.53 14.80
CA GLU A 73 -6.36 -1.66 14.71
C GLU A 73 -7.07 -0.33 14.37
N SER A 74 -6.43 0.81 14.67
CA SER A 74 -6.93 2.14 14.32
C SER A 74 -6.03 2.82 13.29
N VAL A 75 -6.66 3.38 12.25
CA VAL A 75 -6.05 4.24 11.25
C VAL A 75 -6.49 5.68 11.53
N ASP A 76 -5.61 6.66 11.34
CA ASP A 76 -5.96 8.06 11.48
C ASP A 76 -7.02 8.46 10.43
N ALA A 77 -8.07 9.17 10.85
CA ALA A 77 -9.16 9.61 9.96
C ALA A 77 -8.68 10.50 8.78
N VAL A 78 -7.47 11.06 8.87
CA VAL A 78 -6.82 11.80 7.77
C VAL A 78 -6.56 10.93 6.54
N LEU A 79 -6.45 9.61 6.72
CA LEU A 79 -6.23 8.64 5.64
C LEU A 79 -7.53 8.21 4.94
N ASP A 80 -8.69 8.45 5.54
CA ASP A 80 -10.00 8.11 4.95
C ASP A 80 -10.18 8.62 3.51
N PRO A 81 -9.89 9.89 3.17
CA PRO A 81 -10.01 10.37 1.78
C PRO A 81 -9.04 9.65 0.82
N ILE A 82 -7.84 9.31 1.29
CA ILE A 82 -6.83 8.59 0.48
C ILE A 82 -7.26 7.14 0.27
N LEU A 83 -7.72 6.47 1.34
CA LEU A 83 -8.19 5.09 1.32
C LEU A 83 -9.48 4.94 0.49
N GLY A 84 -10.36 5.93 0.55
CA GLY A 84 -11.56 6.01 -0.27
C GLY A 84 -11.29 6.35 -1.74
N ARG A 85 -10.04 6.58 -2.14
CA ARG A 85 -9.64 7.09 -3.46
C ARG A 85 -10.49 8.32 -3.85
N VAL A 86 -10.80 9.18 -2.88
CA VAL A 86 -11.48 10.46 -3.12
C VAL A 86 -10.45 11.41 -3.70
N LEU A 87 -10.08 11.16 -4.95
CA LEU A 87 -9.13 11.98 -5.70
C LEU A 87 -9.85 13.28 -6.07
N ILE A 88 -9.70 14.31 -5.23
CA ILE A 88 -10.05 15.67 -5.65
C ILE A 88 -8.99 16.08 -6.66
N LYS A 89 -9.34 16.01 -7.94
CA LYS A 89 -8.48 16.44 -9.03
C LYS A 89 -8.33 17.96 -8.94
N LYS A 90 -7.34 18.43 -8.19
CA LYS A 90 -7.00 19.86 -8.14
C LYS A 90 -6.39 20.18 -9.51
N GLY A 91 -7.17 20.87 -10.34
CA GLY A 91 -6.75 21.28 -11.69
C GLY A 91 -5.44 22.07 -11.64
N ARG A 92 -4.59 21.85 -12.64
CA ARG A 92 -3.37 22.62 -12.87
C ARG A 92 -3.72 24.02 -13.33
#